data_AF-A6LUA0-F1
#
_entry.id   AF-A6LUA0-F1
#
_cell.length_a   1.000
_cell.length_b   1.000
_cell.length_c   1.000
_cell.angle_alpha   90.00
_cell.angle_beta   90.00
_cell.angle_gamma   90.00
#
_symmetry.space_group_name_H-M   'P 1'
#
loop_
_entity.id
_entity.type
_entity.pdbx_description
1 polymer ?
#
loop_
_entity_poly.entity_id
_entity_poly.type
_entity_poly.pdbx_seq_one_letter_code
_entity_poly.pdbx_strand_id
1 'polypeptide(L)'
;MRFESLEKTINKLDNDIEALRRVKQYLSNKDEINEISDLLNKERQVYADELYIGDAVAYNESLEILKQLFNKELGKDEQVKLLEDIKEIHGRKSPNVSKKSHGLNAWLKFLDIQCEWIENPNSDWSTLIIKGFIPRNNN
;
A
#
# COMPACT_ATOMS: atom_id res chain seq x y z
N MET A 1 -1.58 1.10 -14.08
CA MET A 1 -1.53 -0.23 -13.42
C MET A 1 -2.90 -0.89 -13.52
N ARG A 2 -2.98 -2.21 -13.39
CA ARG A 2 -4.22 -2.99 -13.62
C ARG A 2 -5.44 -2.43 -12.88
N PHE A 3 -5.30 -1.99 -11.63
CA PHE A 3 -6.41 -1.54 -10.80
C PHE A 3 -6.54 -0.02 -10.66
N GLU A 4 -5.99 0.75 -11.60
CA GLU A 4 -5.96 2.21 -11.51
C GLU A 4 -7.35 2.87 -11.39
N SER A 5 -8.39 2.30 -12.03
CA SER A 5 -9.77 2.77 -11.89
C SER A 5 -10.29 2.60 -10.47
N LEU A 6 -10.08 1.43 -9.86
CA LEU A 6 -10.45 1.15 -8.47
C LEU A 6 -9.71 2.08 -7.51
N GLU A 7 -8.40 2.31 -7.72
CA GLU A 7 -7.62 3.26 -6.92
C GLU A 7 -8.23 4.67 -6.96
N LYS A 8 -8.63 5.15 -8.15
CA LYS A 8 -9.26 6.47 -8.31
C LYS A 8 -10.61 6.55 -7.61
N THR A 9 -11.44 5.51 -7.73
CA THR A 9 -12.75 5.44 -7.08
C THR A 9 -12.62 5.47 -5.55
N ILE A 10 -11.74 4.65 -4.98
CA ILE A 10 -11.49 4.62 -3.53
C ILE A 10 -10.98 5.98 -3.04
N ASN A 11 -10.02 6.58 -3.73
CA ASN A 11 -9.50 7.89 -3.37
C ASN A 11 -10.58 8.99 -3.41
N LYS A 12 -11.50 8.93 -4.38
CA LYS A 12 -12.62 9.87 -4.45
C LYS A 12 -13.54 9.71 -3.23
N LEU A 13 -13.94 8.46 -2.92
CA LEU A 13 -14.79 8.17 -1.77
C LEU A 13 -14.13 8.59 -0.45
N ASP A 14 -12.83 8.33 -0.28
CA ASP A 14 -12.07 8.77 0.90
C ASP A 14 -12.12 10.31 1.05
N ASN A 15 -11.95 11.06 -0.04
CA ASN A 15 -12.05 12.52 -0.02
C ASN A 15 -13.47 13.01 0.33
N ASP A 16 -14.51 12.37 -0.22
CA ASP A 16 -15.91 12.71 0.05
C ASP A 16 -16.25 12.45 1.52
N ILE A 17 -15.82 11.31 2.08
CA ILE A 17 -15.98 10.96 3.50
C ILE A 17 -15.23 11.96 4.40
N GLU A 18 -13.99 12.34 4.06
CA GLU A 18 -13.26 13.36 4.80
C GLU A 18 -13.95 14.73 4.77
N ALA A 19 -14.51 15.11 3.61
CA ALA A 19 -15.25 16.37 3.47
C ALA A 19 -16.50 16.38 4.37
N LEU A 20 -17.28 15.30 4.37
CA LEU A 20 -18.43 15.14 5.27
C LEU A 20 -18.02 15.22 6.74
N ARG A 21 -16.91 14.58 7.11
CA ARG A 21 -16.38 14.63 8.49
C ARG A 21 -16.03 16.07 8.92
N ARG A 22 -15.46 16.88 8.02
CA ARG A 22 -15.13 18.29 8.30
C ARG A 22 -16.41 19.12 8.43
N VAL A 23 -17.35 18.96 7.51
CA VAL A 23 -18.62 19.71 7.48
C VAL A 23 -19.51 19.38 8.69
N LYS A 24 -19.50 18.12 9.17
CA LYS A 24 -20.21 17.68 10.38
C LYS A 24 -19.92 18.52 11.63
N GLN A 25 -18.74 19.15 11.70
CA GLN A 25 -18.36 20.02 12.82
C GLN A 25 -19.14 21.34 12.83
N TYR A 26 -19.65 21.77 11.68
CA TYR A 26 -20.28 23.08 11.49
C TYR A 26 -21.79 23.00 11.25
N LEU A 27 -22.30 21.85 10.79
CA LEU A 27 -23.72 21.68 10.50
C LEU A 27 -24.50 21.00 11.64
N SER A 28 -25.80 21.31 11.70
CA SER A 28 -26.74 20.77 12.69
C SER A 28 -27.33 19.41 12.28
N ASN A 29 -27.37 19.07 10.99
CA ASN A 29 -27.92 17.82 10.46
C ASN A 29 -26.93 16.64 10.59
N LYS A 30 -26.46 16.39 11.82
CA LYS A 30 -25.41 15.39 12.10
C LYS A 30 -25.83 13.96 11.78
N ASP A 31 -27.12 13.64 11.87
CA ASP A 31 -27.63 12.30 11.64
C ASP A 31 -27.63 11.96 10.14
N GLU A 32 -28.16 12.84 9.30
CA GLU A 32 -28.10 12.72 7.83
C GLU A 32 -26.64 12.59 7.34
N ILE A 33 -25.72 13.39 7.89
CA ILE A 33 -24.29 13.31 7.53
C ILE A 33 -23.69 11.95 7.90
N ASN A 34 -24.12 11.34 9.01
CA ASN A 34 -23.65 10.00 9.39
C ASN A 34 -24.22 8.94 8.46
N GLU A 35 -25.51 9.01 8.14
CA GLU A 35 -26.14 8.07 7.21
C GLU A 35 -25.43 8.08 5.85
N ILE A 36 -25.15 9.26 5.29
CA ILE A 36 -24.42 9.37 4.02
C ILE A 36 -22.98 8.87 4.16
N SER A 37 -22.29 9.22 5.25
CA SER A 37 -20.92 8.74 5.50
C SER A 37 -20.86 7.21 5.57
N ASP A 38 -21.85 6.57 6.20
CA ASP A 38 -21.93 5.12 6.32
C ASP A 38 -22.20 4.45 4.98
N LEU A 39 -23.04 5.04 4.13
CA LEU A 39 -23.27 4.57 2.76
C LEU A 39 -21.98 4.63 1.93
N LEU A 40 -21.27 5.76 1.95
CA LEU A 40 -20.00 5.91 1.24
C LEU A 40 -18.92 4.96 1.77
N ASN A 41 -18.85 4.73 3.08
CA ASN A 41 -17.92 3.76 3.67
C ASN A 41 -18.20 2.33 3.19
N LYS A 42 -19.48 1.93 3.14
CA LYS A 42 -19.88 0.61 2.62
C LYS A 42 -19.50 0.45 1.15
N GLU A 43 -19.79 1.46 0.33
CA GLU A 43 -19.41 1.47 -1.08
C GLU A 43 -17.89 1.41 -1.25
N ARG A 44 -17.14 2.21 -0.49
CA ARG A 44 -15.67 2.19 -0.48
C ARG A 44 -15.13 0.81 -0.10
N GLN A 45 -15.77 0.11 0.85
CA GLN A 45 -15.35 -1.23 1.25
C GLN A 45 -15.49 -2.24 0.11
N VAL A 46 -16.58 -2.19 -0.67
CA VAL A 46 -16.76 -3.09 -1.83
C VAL A 46 -15.61 -2.96 -2.82
N TYR A 47 -15.22 -1.73 -3.17
CA TYR A 47 -14.10 -1.50 -4.07
C TYR A 47 -12.75 -1.90 -3.46
N ALA A 48 -12.57 -1.71 -2.14
CA ALA A 48 -11.37 -2.15 -1.45
C ALA A 48 -11.25 -3.68 -1.43
N ASP A 49 -12.34 -4.40 -1.16
CA ASP A 49 -12.38 -5.86 -1.16
C ASP A 49 -12.00 -6.40 -2.55
N GLU A 50 -12.56 -5.81 -3.61
CA GLU A 50 -12.20 -6.15 -5.00
C GLU A 50 -10.71 -5.90 -5.29
N LEU A 51 -10.18 -4.75 -4.84
CA LEU A 51 -8.78 -4.41 -5.04
C LEU A 51 -7.81 -5.39 -4.34
N TYR A 52 -8.18 -5.86 -3.14
CA TYR A 52 -7.31 -6.65 -2.28
C TYR A 52 -7.58 -8.17 -2.33
N ILE A 53 -8.60 -8.63 -3.05
CA ILE A 53 -8.96 -10.07 -3.12
C ILE A 53 -7.79 -10.96 -3.57
N GLY A 54 -6.93 -10.45 -4.45
CA GLY A 54 -5.77 -11.15 -5.00
C GLY A 54 -4.50 -11.07 -4.15
N ASP A 55 -4.52 -10.37 -3.02
CA ASP A 55 -3.28 -10.04 -2.29
C ASP A 55 -2.54 -11.26 -1.74
N ALA A 56 -3.25 -12.33 -1.40
CA ALA A 56 -2.60 -13.57 -0.97
C ALA A 56 -1.76 -14.20 -2.09
N VAL A 57 -2.25 -14.17 -3.33
CA VAL A 57 -1.54 -14.69 -4.50
C VAL A 57 -0.37 -13.77 -4.85
N ALA A 58 -0.64 -12.47 -4.95
CA ALA A 58 0.37 -11.44 -5.22
C ALA A 58 1.51 -11.43 -4.18
N TYR A 59 1.17 -11.69 -2.91
CA TYR A 59 2.15 -11.85 -1.83
C TYR A 59 3.11 -13.00 -2.13
N ASN A 60 2.60 -14.20 -2.44
CA ASN A 60 3.43 -15.36 -2.74
C ASN A 60 4.34 -15.12 -3.96
N GLU A 61 3.80 -14.50 -5.02
CA GLU A 61 4.60 -14.13 -6.20
C GLU A 61 5.71 -13.13 -5.86
N SER A 62 5.39 -12.12 -5.04
CA SER A 62 6.39 -11.15 -4.56
C SER A 62 7.49 -11.83 -3.74
N LEU A 63 7.14 -12.81 -2.90
CA LEU A 63 8.12 -13.57 -2.11
C LEU A 63 9.12 -14.33 -2.99
N GLU A 64 8.68 -14.90 -4.11
CA GLU A 64 9.59 -15.65 -5.00
C GLU A 64 10.69 -14.74 -5.58
N ILE A 65 10.38 -13.49 -5.92
CA ILE A 65 11.38 -12.52 -6.36
C ILE A 65 12.27 -12.09 -5.18
N LEU A 66 11.67 -11.79 -4.03
CA LEU A 66 12.41 -11.32 -2.85
C LEU A 66 13.39 -12.37 -2.31
N LYS A 67 13.05 -13.66 -2.36
CA LYS A 67 13.95 -14.77 -1.98
C LYS A 67 15.22 -14.78 -2.82
N GLN A 68 15.13 -14.46 -4.11
CA GLN A 68 16.30 -14.40 -5.00
C GLN A 68 17.24 -13.23 -4.68
N LEU A 69 16.77 -12.27 -3.88
CA LEU A 69 17.49 -11.05 -3.49
C LEU A 69 18.04 -11.12 -2.06
N PHE A 70 17.89 -12.25 -1.38
CA PHE A 70 18.37 -12.44 -0.02
C PHE A 70 19.87 -12.20 0.14
N ASN A 71 20.21 -11.40 1.15
CA ASN A 71 21.56 -10.99 1.51
C ASN A 71 22.36 -10.31 0.38
N LYS A 72 21.68 -9.86 -0.68
CA LYS A 72 22.28 -9.02 -1.72
C LYS A 72 22.16 -7.56 -1.31
N GLU A 73 23.13 -6.77 -1.74
CA GLU A 73 23.08 -5.31 -1.65
C GLU A 73 22.35 -4.78 -2.88
N LEU A 74 21.25 -4.06 -2.64
CA LEU A 74 20.45 -3.44 -3.68
C LEU A 74 20.76 -1.95 -3.68
N GLY A 75 21.32 -1.47 -4.78
CA GLY A 75 21.50 -0.05 -5.05
C GLY A 75 20.23 0.60 -5.55
N LYS A 76 20.36 1.83 -6.04
CA LYS A 76 19.22 2.64 -6.51
C LYS A 76 18.41 1.94 -7.60
N ASP A 77 19.08 1.46 -8.64
CA ASP A 77 18.40 0.92 -9.82
C ASP A 77 17.73 -0.43 -9.51
N GLU A 78 18.37 -1.28 -8.70
CA GLU A 78 17.76 -2.52 -8.23
C GLU A 78 16.54 -2.27 -7.32
N GLN A 79 16.61 -1.25 -6.46
CA GLN A 79 15.48 -0.88 -5.60
C GLN A 79 14.30 -0.31 -6.40
N VAL A 80 14.57 0.53 -7.40
CA VAL A 80 13.53 1.06 -8.29
C VAL A 80 12.89 -0.08 -9.07
N LYS A 81 13.69 -0.99 -9.62
CA LYS A 81 13.18 -2.16 -10.33
C LYS A 81 12.32 -3.04 -9.42
N LEU A 82 12.80 -3.39 -8.23
CA LEU A 82 12.05 -4.18 -7.25
C LEU A 82 10.71 -3.54 -6.89
N LEU A 83 10.69 -2.21 -6.72
CA LEU A 83 9.46 -1.48 -6.44
C LEU A 83 8.44 -1.62 -7.58
N GLU A 84 8.87 -1.45 -8.83
CA GLU A 84 7.96 -1.58 -9.97
C GLU A 84 7.50 -3.02 -10.17
N ASP A 85 8.37 -4.01 -9.98
CA ASP A 85 8.01 -5.43 -10.04
C ASP A 85 6.91 -5.77 -9.00
N ILE A 86 7.06 -5.32 -7.75
CA ILE A 86 6.05 -5.53 -6.69
C ILE A 86 4.72 -4.84 -7.05
N LYS A 87 4.77 -3.59 -7.53
CA LYS A 87 3.56 -2.86 -7.89
C LYS A 87 2.82 -3.51 -9.05
N GLU A 88 3.55 -4.08 -10.02
CA GLU A 88 2.95 -4.78 -11.15
C GLU A 88 2.27 -6.07 -10.71
N ILE A 89 2.91 -6.86 -9.83
CA ILE A 89 2.33 -8.07 -9.23
C ILE A 89 1.01 -7.77 -8.51
N HIS A 90 1.01 -6.74 -7.66
CA HIS A 90 -0.20 -6.31 -6.95
C HIS A 90 -1.18 -5.51 -7.83
N GLY A 91 -0.74 -5.03 -9.00
CA GLY A 91 -1.53 -4.24 -9.93
C GLY A 91 -1.92 -2.84 -9.44
N ARG A 92 -1.22 -2.27 -8.46
CA ARG A 92 -1.55 -0.98 -7.82
C ARG A 92 -0.31 -0.21 -7.36
N LYS A 93 -0.46 1.10 -7.12
CA LYS A 93 0.69 2.00 -6.85
C LYS A 93 1.18 1.95 -5.41
N SER A 94 0.28 1.74 -4.45
CA SER A 94 0.60 1.72 -3.03
C SER A 94 0.04 0.46 -2.35
N PRO A 95 0.68 0.00 -1.26
CA PRO A 95 0.16 -1.14 -0.51
C PRO A 95 -1.21 -0.84 0.09
N ASN A 96 -1.43 0.40 0.55
CA ASN A 96 -2.71 0.91 1.03
C ASN A 96 -3.07 2.17 0.23
N VAL A 97 -4.17 2.10 -0.54
CA VAL A 97 -4.58 3.16 -1.47
C VAL A 97 -5.05 4.43 -0.77
N SER A 98 -5.51 4.32 0.47
CA SER A 98 -5.92 5.46 1.30
C SER A 98 -4.75 6.13 2.03
N LYS A 99 -3.52 5.60 1.90
CA LYS A 99 -2.31 6.18 2.48
C LYS A 99 -1.42 6.73 1.38
N LYS A 100 -0.79 7.87 1.68
CA LYS A 100 0.18 8.53 0.78
C LYS A 100 1.53 7.80 0.66
N SER A 101 1.74 6.71 1.40
CA SER A 101 3.02 5.99 1.40
C SER A 101 3.03 4.94 0.28
N HIS A 102 3.85 5.18 -0.75
CA HIS A 102 3.93 4.36 -1.97
C HIS A 102 5.36 3.97 -2.36
N GLY A 103 6.33 4.20 -1.49
CA GLY A 103 7.74 3.85 -1.71
C GLY A 103 8.05 2.38 -1.38
N LEU A 104 9.24 1.93 -1.75
CA LEU A 104 9.69 0.54 -1.51
C LEU A 104 9.59 0.13 -0.03
N ASN A 105 10.02 0.98 0.89
CA ASN A 105 9.90 0.69 2.33
C ASN A 105 8.44 0.44 2.78
N ALA A 106 7.46 1.11 2.17
CA ALA A 106 6.05 0.89 2.48
C ALA A 106 5.59 -0.51 2.02
N TRP A 107 6.00 -0.90 0.82
CA TRP A 107 5.74 -2.23 0.26
C TRP A 107 6.44 -3.33 1.05
N LEU A 108 7.72 -3.17 1.38
CA LEU A 108 8.46 -4.15 2.18
C LEU A 108 7.83 -4.36 3.57
N LYS A 109 7.36 -3.29 4.22
CA LYS A 109 6.59 -3.40 5.47
C LYS A 109 5.26 -4.11 5.29
N PHE A 110 4.52 -3.79 4.22
CA PHE A 110 3.25 -4.44 3.91
C PHE A 110 3.41 -5.94 3.64
N LEU A 111 4.53 -6.32 3.03
CA LEU A 111 4.90 -7.70 2.74
C LEU A 111 5.63 -8.37 3.91
N ASP A 112 5.71 -7.74 5.08
CA ASP A 112 6.37 -8.29 6.27
C ASP A 112 7.83 -8.73 6.01
N ILE A 113 8.57 -7.93 5.25
CA ILE A 113 9.97 -8.20 4.89
C ILE A 113 10.91 -7.63 5.95
N GLN A 114 11.83 -8.46 6.44
CA GLN A 114 12.94 -8.01 7.26
C GLN A 114 14.05 -7.47 6.35
N CYS A 115 14.36 -6.19 6.51
CA CYS A 115 15.41 -5.53 5.75
C CYS A 115 16.27 -4.61 6.60
N GLU A 116 17.48 -4.38 6.11
CA GLU A 116 18.46 -3.45 6.66
C GLU A 116 18.70 -2.35 5.62
N TRP A 117 18.74 -1.10 6.08
CA TRP A 117 19.06 0.05 5.25
C TRP A 117 20.42 0.60 5.72
N ILE A 118 21.40 0.59 4.84
CA ILE A 118 22.74 1.09 5.10
C ILE A 118 22.87 2.46 4.45
N GLU A 119 23.02 3.49 5.26
CA GLU A 119 23.28 4.85 4.78
C GLU A 119 24.68 4.93 4.17
N ASN A 120 24.79 5.56 2.99
CA ASN A 120 26.06 5.83 2.36
C ASN A 120 26.39 7.32 2.53
N PRO A 121 27.45 7.68 3.27
CA PRO A 121 27.81 9.10 3.48
C PRO A 121 28.10 9.87 2.18
N ASN A 122 28.41 9.14 1.10
CA ASN A 122 28.79 9.69 -0.20
C ASN A 122 27.65 9.63 -1.24
N SER A 123 26.44 9.23 -0.85
CA SER A 123 25.30 9.07 -1.76
C SER A 123 24.00 9.40 -1.04
N ASP A 124 23.10 10.13 -1.71
CA ASP A 124 21.75 10.39 -1.20
C ASP A 124 20.86 9.13 -1.18
N TRP A 125 21.39 7.98 -1.62
CA TRP A 125 20.66 6.72 -1.68
C TRP A 125 21.27 5.67 -0.74
N SER A 126 20.45 5.16 0.18
CA SER A 126 20.82 4.06 1.08
C SER A 126 20.83 2.72 0.34
N THR A 127 21.78 1.85 0.68
CA THR A 127 21.79 0.45 0.21
C THR A 127 20.77 -0.36 1.00
N LEU A 128 19.97 -1.17 0.29
CA LEU A 128 18.99 -2.08 0.89
C LEU A 128 19.56 -3.50 0.94
N ILE A 129 19.42 -4.18 2.07
CA ILE A 129 19.68 -5.62 2.20
C ILE A 129 18.44 -6.32 2.75
N ILE A 130 17.91 -7.30 2.01
CA ILE A 130 16.81 -8.14 2.45
C ILE A 130 17.38 -9.33 3.24
N LYS A 131 16.94 -9.49 4.51
CA LYS A 131 17.46 -10.52 5.43
C LYS A 131 16.52 -11.70 5.59
N GLY A 132 15.22 -11.50 5.38
CA GLY A 132 14.22 -12.55 5.58
C GLY A 132 12.79 -12.03 5.61
N PHE A 133 11.92 -12.82 6.20
CA PHE A 133 10.49 -12.53 6.34
C PHE A 133 10.10 -12.58 7.82
N ILE A 134 9.19 -11.71 8.24
CA ILE A 134 8.55 -11.74 9.54
C ILE A 134 7.40 -12.75 9.43
N PRO A 135 7.34 -13.79 10.27
CA PRO A 135 6.22 -14.72 10.27
C PRO A 135 4.91 -13.98 10.56
N ARG A 136 3.92 -14.09 9.67
CA ARG A 136 2.55 -13.69 9.99
C ARG A 136 1.98 -14.70 10.98
N ASN A 137 1.87 -14.31 12.25
CA ASN A 137 1.06 -15.06 13.19
C ASN A 137 -0.39 -14.96 12.71
N ASN A 138 -0.91 -16.04 12.13
CA ASN A 138 -2.33 -16.17 11.82
C ASN A 138 -3.10 -16.18 13.15
N ASN A 139 -3.62 -15.04 13.57
CA ASN A 139 -4.69 -14.94 14.56
C ASN A 139 -6.01 -14.76 13.85
#